data_AF-A0A7Z0WHF8-F1
#
_entry.id   AF-A0A7Z0WHF8-F1
#
_cell.length_a   1.000
_cell.length_b   1.000
_cell.length_c   1.000
_cell.angle_alpha   90.00
_cell.angle_beta   90.00
_cell.angle_gamma   90.00
#
_symmetry.space_group_name_H-M   'P 1'
#
loop_
_entity.id
_entity.type
_entity.pdbx_description
1 polymer ?
#
loop_
_entity_poly.entity_id
_entity_poly.type
_entity_poly.pdbx_seq_one_letter_code
_entity_poly.pdbx_strand_id
1 'polypeptide(L)'
;MAARGRPGGSGGTGGTTGSGDQTTGETSSRPEWLTQRLEEGNEFNRRREPYYEAEGGANEVHVEPRSDKGQYPRVDSYVPGEQIVSRKYTQLADVRESTAVGYLRELANTYGPGTIVADTPSNRRDLGDDAIGLPMDGDMVLEVPVQNGAVPPAVLAEARRLGIIIRDENGHTY
;
A
#
# COMPACT_ATOMS: atom_id res chain seq x y z
N MET A 1 -41.09 -25.34 64.09
CA MET A 1 -40.51 -23.98 64.18
C MET A 1 -41.11 -23.19 63.03
N ALA A 2 -42.20 -22.42 63.18
CA ALA A 2 -42.26 -21.08 63.78
C ALA A 2 -41.21 -20.13 63.14
N ALA A 3 -41.50 -18.94 62.60
CA ALA A 3 -42.71 -18.13 62.44
C ALA A 3 -42.37 -17.05 61.37
N ARG A 4 -43.29 -16.70 60.46
CA ARG A 4 -44.06 -15.42 60.42
C ARG A 4 -43.24 -14.11 60.26
N GLY A 5 -43.67 -13.31 59.29
CA GLY A 5 -43.42 -11.86 59.17
C GLY A 5 -43.53 -11.39 57.71
N ARG A 6 -44.73 -11.32 57.12
CA ARG A 6 -45.66 -10.18 57.00
C ARG A 6 -45.10 -8.87 56.36
N PRO A 7 -45.90 -8.22 55.48
CA PRO A 7 -45.49 -7.11 54.61
C PRO A 7 -45.78 -5.73 55.20
N GLY A 8 -45.19 -4.70 54.60
CA GLY A 8 -45.47 -3.26 54.81
C GLY A 8 -44.24 -2.44 54.43
N GLY A 9 -44.29 -1.26 53.83
CA GLY A 9 -45.36 -0.39 53.34
C GLY A 9 -44.73 0.62 52.38
N SER A 10 -45.51 1.23 51.49
CA SER A 10 -45.91 2.65 51.61
C SER A 10 -44.82 3.68 51.30
N GLY A 11 -45.00 4.35 50.15
CA GLY A 11 -44.88 5.81 50.05
C GLY A 11 -43.56 6.34 49.49
N GLY A 12 -43.65 7.20 48.47
CA GLY A 12 -42.54 8.05 48.05
C GLY A 12 -42.54 8.45 46.58
N THR A 13 -43.47 9.31 46.18
CA THR A 13 -43.33 10.17 45.00
C THR A 13 -42.08 11.04 45.11
N GLY A 14 -41.25 11.07 44.07
CA GLY A 14 -40.16 12.04 43.90
C GLY A 14 -39.77 12.10 42.44
N GLY A 15 -40.23 13.14 41.73
CA GLY A 15 -39.75 13.45 40.39
C GLY A 15 -38.33 13.99 40.44
N THR A 16 -37.52 13.67 39.43
CA THR A 16 -36.40 14.50 38.98
C THR A 16 -36.12 14.20 37.52
N THR A 17 -36.23 15.25 36.72
CA THR A 17 -35.78 15.43 35.35
C THR A 17 -34.34 14.96 35.17
N GLY A 18 -34.09 14.09 34.18
CA GLY A 18 -32.76 13.67 33.76
C GLY A 18 -32.71 13.51 32.26
N SER A 19 -32.48 14.64 31.57
CA SER A 19 -32.01 14.65 30.19
C SER A 19 -30.63 13.99 30.16
N GLY A 20 -30.44 12.99 29.31
CA GLY A 20 -29.17 12.30 29.08
C GLY A 20 -29.33 11.47 27.83
N ASP A 21 -29.24 12.15 26.70
CA ASP A 21 -28.06 12.06 25.83
C ASP A 21 -28.01 10.69 25.15
N GLN A 22 -28.56 10.69 23.94
CA GLN A 22 -28.33 9.65 22.95
C GLN A 22 -26.83 9.63 22.68
N THR A 23 -26.08 8.81 23.42
CA THR A 23 -24.69 8.52 23.09
C THR A 23 -24.70 7.63 21.85
N THR A 24 -24.94 8.24 20.69
CA THR A 24 -24.60 7.64 19.40
C THR A 24 -23.11 7.44 19.43
N GLY A 25 -22.70 6.16 19.47
CA GLY A 25 -21.31 5.79 19.30
C GLY A 25 -20.81 6.34 17.97
N GLU A 26 -20.03 7.41 18.02
CA GLU A 26 -19.24 7.88 16.90
C GLU A 26 -18.24 6.79 16.55
N THR A 27 -18.66 5.94 15.62
CA THR A 27 -17.73 5.07 14.92
C THR A 27 -16.87 6.01 14.11
N SER A 28 -15.59 6.15 14.47
CA SER A 28 -14.63 6.99 13.77
C SER A 28 -14.46 6.48 12.33
N SER A 29 -15.33 6.90 11.43
CA SER A 29 -15.20 6.64 10.01
C SER A 29 -14.04 7.45 9.48
N ARG A 30 -13.15 6.80 8.71
CA ARG A 30 -12.11 7.52 7.98
C ARG A 30 -12.76 8.58 7.09
N PRO A 31 -12.19 9.80 6.95
CA PRO A 31 -12.74 10.81 6.06
C PRO A 31 -12.95 10.26 4.64
N GLU A 32 -14.06 10.61 3.99
CA GLU A 32 -14.44 10.04 2.68
C GLU A 32 -13.35 10.25 1.62
N TRP A 33 -12.74 11.44 1.57
CA TRP A 33 -11.66 11.74 0.63
C TRP A 33 -10.45 10.80 0.79
N LEU A 34 -10.18 10.33 2.02
CA LEU A 34 -9.09 9.40 2.30
C LEU A 34 -9.46 7.99 1.87
N THR A 35 -10.70 7.57 2.14
CA THR A 35 -11.23 6.28 1.67
C THR A 35 -11.18 6.19 0.16
N GLN A 36 -11.67 7.22 -0.54
CA GLN A 36 -11.66 7.29 -2.00
C GLN A 36 -10.24 7.19 -2.57
N ARG A 37 -9.29 7.96 -2.03
CA ARG A 37 -7.88 7.91 -2.50
C ARG A 37 -7.24 6.52 -2.32
N LEU A 38 -7.56 5.84 -1.22
CA LEU A 38 -7.07 4.47 -0.98
C LEU A 38 -7.71 3.46 -1.94
N GLU A 39 -9.01 3.61 -2.20
CA GLU A 39 -9.73 2.76 -3.16
C GLU A 39 -9.18 2.94 -4.57
N GLU A 40 -8.98 4.17 -5.04
CA GLU A 40 -8.41 4.45 -6.36
C GLU A 40 -6.99 3.89 -6.50
N GLY A 41 -6.16 4.01 -5.46
CA GLY A 41 -4.83 3.40 -5.45
C GLY A 41 -4.87 1.87 -5.52
N ASN A 42 -5.78 1.25 -4.77
CA ASN A 42 -5.97 -0.20 -4.79
C ASN A 42 -6.53 -0.69 -6.13
N GLU A 43 -7.44 0.07 -6.75
CA GLU A 43 -7.94 -0.23 -8.09
C GLU A 43 -6.85 -0.08 -9.15
N PHE A 44 -6.01 0.96 -9.06
CA PHE A 44 -4.86 1.11 -9.93
C PHE A 44 -3.95 -0.12 -9.86
N ASN A 45 -3.65 -0.60 -8.65
CA ASN A 45 -2.89 -1.83 -8.46
C ASN A 45 -3.58 -3.03 -9.13
N ARG A 46 -4.86 -3.26 -8.81
CA ARG A 46 -5.62 -4.41 -9.33
C ARG A 46 -5.74 -4.44 -10.85
N ARG A 47 -5.82 -3.28 -11.50
CA ARG A 47 -5.89 -3.20 -12.97
C ARG A 47 -4.55 -3.52 -13.63
N ARG A 48 -3.43 -3.23 -12.95
CA ARG A 48 -2.07 -3.43 -13.48
C ARG A 48 -1.49 -4.82 -13.17
N GLU A 49 -2.00 -5.51 -12.15
CA GLU A 49 -1.57 -6.87 -11.80
C GLU A 49 -1.65 -7.87 -12.97
N PRO A 50 -2.78 -7.97 -13.72
CA PRO A 50 -2.88 -8.92 -14.84
C PRO A 50 -1.94 -8.61 -15.99
N TYR A 51 -1.54 -7.34 -16.15
CA TYR A 51 -0.58 -6.96 -17.18
C TYR A 51 0.78 -7.61 -16.90
N TYR A 52 1.27 -7.57 -15.66
CA TYR A 52 2.56 -8.16 -15.32
C TYR A 52 2.52 -9.69 -15.23
N GLU A 53 1.39 -10.27 -14.84
CA GLU A 53 1.20 -11.73 -14.92
C GLU A 53 1.23 -12.23 -16.36
N ALA A 54 0.65 -11.48 -17.30
CA ALA A 54 0.65 -11.83 -18.72
C ALA A 54 2.06 -11.77 -19.35
N GLU A 55 2.93 -10.90 -18.83
CA GLU A 55 4.35 -10.80 -19.22
C GLU A 55 5.22 -11.87 -18.51
N GLY A 56 4.63 -12.81 -17.78
CA GLY A 56 5.36 -13.87 -17.07
C GLY A 56 6.00 -13.43 -15.75
N GLY A 57 5.59 -12.28 -15.23
CA GLY A 57 5.99 -11.79 -13.91
C GLY A 57 5.06 -12.21 -12.77
N ALA A 58 5.42 -11.75 -11.58
CA ALA A 58 4.63 -11.91 -10.36
C ALA A 58 4.31 -10.55 -9.73
N ASN A 59 3.23 -10.53 -8.96
CA ASN A 59 2.80 -9.36 -8.19
C ASN A 59 3.11 -9.54 -6.70
N GLU A 60 3.27 -8.43 -5.98
CA GLU A 60 3.50 -8.41 -4.54
C GLU A 60 4.68 -9.31 -4.10
N VAL A 61 5.82 -9.20 -4.80
CA VAL A 61 6.99 -10.08 -4.60
C VAL A 61 7.76 -9.68 -3.35
N HIS A 62 7.95 -10.63 -2.45
CA HIS A 62 8.70 -10.43 -1.20
C HIS A 62 10.20 -10.51 -1.45
N VAL A 63 10.96 -9.64 -0.79
CA VAL A 63 12.42 -9.56 -0.94
C VAL A 63 13.15 -9.53 0.40
N GLU A 64 14.42 -9.91 0.39
CA GLU A 64 15.33 -9.75 1.52
C GLU A 64 16.07 -8.40 1.47
N PRO A 65 16.56 -7.87 2.60
CA PRO A 65 16.42 -8.41 3.95
C PRO A 65 15.04 -8.08 4.53
N ARG A 66 14.62 -8.87 5.54
CA ARG A 66 13.52 -8.47 6.41
C ARG A 66 13.80 -7.10 7.06
N SER A 67 12.77 -6.28 7.17
CA SER A 67 12.77 -5.06 7.96
C SER A 67 13.06 -5.33 9.44
N ASP A 68 13.34 -4.27 10.21
CA ASP A 68 13.55 -4.34 11.67
C ASP A 68 12.40 -5.00 12.44
N LYS A 69 11.20 -5.03 11.85
CA LYS A 69 10.00 -5.69 12.40
C LYS A 69 9.89 -7.17 12.00
N GLY A 70 10.89 -7.73 11.33
CA GLY A 70 10.90 -9.10 10.84
C GLY A 70 9.99 -9.36 9.64
N GLN A 71 9.49 -8.31 8.97
CA GLN A 71 8.63 -8.40 7.79
C GLN A 71 9.45 -8.24 6.52
N TYR A 72 9.14 -9.05 5.50
CA TYR A 72 9.70 -8.88 4.17
C TYR A 72 9.20 -7.59 3.50
N PRO A 73 10.09 -6.71 3.01
CA PRO A 73 9.72 -5.71 2.02
C PRO A 73 9.12 -6.37 0.79
N ARG A 74 8.33 -5.61 0.04
CA ARG A 74 7.54 -6.14 -1.07
C ARG A 74 7.46 -5.16 -2.22
N VAL A 75 7.91 -5.60 -3.39
CA VAL A 75 7.78 -4.82 -4.63
C VAL A 75 6.44 -5.11 -5.29
N ASP A 76 5.87 -4.13 -5.98
CA ASP A 76 4.49 -4.22 -6.47
C ASP A 76 4.36 -5.26 -7.60
N SER A 77 5.35 -5.32 -8.51
CA SER A 77 5.46 -6.37 -9.54
C SER A 77 6.93 -6.59 -9.93
N TYR A 78 7.26 -7.81 -10.36
CA TYR A 78 8.58 -8.17 -10.87
C TYR A 78 8.44 -9.14 -12.04
N VAL A 79 9.05 -8.81 -13.17
CA VAL A 79 9.19 -9.67 -14.35
C VAL A 79 10.68 -10.05 -14.46
N PRO A 80 11.07 -11.30 -14.19
CA PRO A 80 12.47 -11.72 -14.18
C PRO A 80 13.21 -11.40 -15.47
N GLY A 81 14.41 -10.81 -15.36
CA GLY A 81 15.24 -10.40 -16.49
C GLY A 81 14.78 -9.12 -17.20
N GLU A 82 13.60 -8.59 -16.88
CA GLU A 82 12.98 -7.51 -17.66
C GLU A 82 12.80 -6.25 -16.82
N GLN A 83 12.01 -6.31 -15.74
CA GLN A 83 11.66 -5.10 -15.00
C GLN A 83 11.20 -5.35 -13.56
N ILE A 84 11.60 -4.42 -12.69
CA ILE A 84 11.21 -4.32 -11.29
C ILE A 84 10.33 -3.08 -11.13
N VAL A 85 9.07 -3.28 -10.77
CA VAL A 85 8.05 -2.23 -10.84
C VAL A 85 7.56 -1.85 -9.45
N SER A 86 7.70 -0.57 -9.10
CA SER A 86 6.89 0.02 -8.03
C SER A 86 5.83 0.94 -8.61
N ARG A 87 4.60 0.79 -8.11
CA ARG A 87 3.42 1.56 -8.51
C ARG A 87 3.15 2.64 -7.49
N LYS A 88 2.87 3.86 -7.96
CA LYS A 88 2.43 4.98 -7.13
C LYS A 88 1.26 5.68 -7.80
N TYR A 89 0.06 5.52 -7.24
CA TYR A 89 -1.12 6.24 -7.69
C TYR A 89 -1.06 7.70 -7.23
N THR A 90 -0.32 8.53 -7.97
CA THR A 90 -0.06 9.93 -7.63
C THR A 90 0.31 10.74 -8.86
N GLN A 91 -0.17 11.98 -8.90
CA GLN A 91 0.29 13.02 -9.81
C GLN A 91 1.58 13.61 -9.23
N LEU A 92 2.72 13.38 -9.88
CA LEU A 92 4.05 13.77 -9.40
C LEU A 92 4.20 15.29 -9.28
N ALA A 93 3.46 16.05 -10.09
CA ALA A 93 3.40 17.51 -10.01
C ALA A 93 2.60 18.02 -8.79
N ASP A 94 1.68 17.21 -8.24
CA ASP A 94 0.78 17.60 -7.16
C ASP A 94 1.32 17.24 -5.77
N VAL A 95 2.45 16.52 -5.70
CA VAL A 95 3.14 16.22 -4.44
C VAL A 95 4.38 17.06 -4.29
N ARG A 96 4.89 17.13 -3.06
CA ARG A 96 6.20 17.74 -2.81
C ARG A 96 7.26 17.00 -3.62
N GLU A 97 8.14 17.74 -4.27
CA GLU A 97 9.25 17.17 -5.03
C GLU A 97 10.06 16.16 -4.22
N SER A 98 10.34 16.46 -2.94
CA SER A 98 11.03 15.55 -2.02
C SER A 98 10.31 14.21 -1.83
N THR A 99 8.98 14.20 -1.92
CA THR A 99 8.17 13.00 -1.80
C THR A 99 8.28 12.15 -3.06
N ALA A 100 8.18 12.77 -4.25
CA ALA A 100 8.37 12.07 -5.53
C ALA A 100 9.79 11.49 -5.67
N VAL A 101 10.82 12.26 -5.30
CA VAL A 101 12.20 11.78 -5.19
C VAL A 101 12.34 10.65 -4.17
N GLY A 102 11.57 10.70 -3.07
CA GLY A 102 11.49 9.63 -2.08
C GLY A 102 11.06 8.30 -2.70
N TYR A 103 10.05 8.30 -3.57
CA TYR A 103 9.60 7.07 -4.25
C TYR A 103 10.70 6.44 -5.11
N LEU A 104 11.45 7.25 -5.86
CA LEU A 104 12.57 6.78 -6.68
C LEU A 104 13.69 6.16 -5.83
N ARG A 105 14.03 6.82 -4.72
CA ARG A 105 15.06 6.33 -3.79
C ARG A 105 14.62 5.07 -3.07
N GLU A 106 13.36 4.98 -2.67
CA GLU A 106 12.80 3.77 -2.08
C GLU A 106 12.92 2.59 -3.05
N LEU A 107 12.53 2.79 -4.32
CA LEU A 107 12.66 1.79 -5.38
C LEU A 107 14.11 1.32 -5.53
N ALA A 108 15.04 2.25 -5.74
CA ALA A 108 16.45 1.91 -5.93
C ALA A 108 17.10 1.23 -4.72
N ASN A 109 16.82 1.72 -3.51
CA ASN A 109 17.51 1.24 -2.30
C ASN A 109 16.92 -0.06 -1.76
N THR A 110 15.62 -0.29 -1.95
CA THR A 110 14.92 -1.43 -1.35
C THR A 110 14.76 -2.57 -2.36
N TYR A 111 14.43 -2.23 -3.60
CA TYR A 111 14.04 -3.20 -4.61
C TYR A 111 14.95 -3.18 -5.83
N GLY A 112 16.05 -2.43 -5.82
CA GLY A 112 16.93 -2.32 -6.99
C GLY A 112 17.53 -3.66 -7.41
N PRO A 113 18.10 -3.72 -8.63
CA PRO A 113 18.81 -4.92 -9.10
C PRO A 113 19.88 -5.38 -8.08
N GLY A 114 19.95 -6.69 -7.86
CA GLY A 114 20.78 -7.30 -6.81
C GLY A 114 20.03 -7.63 -5.52
N THR A 115 18.83 -7.07 -5.29
CA THR A 115 17.98 -7.42 -4.15
C THR A 115 17.49 -8.87 -4.26
N ILE A 116 17.60 -9.66 -3.19
CA ILE A 116 17.31 -11.09 -3.23
C ILE A 116 15.80 -11.36 -3.13
N VAL A 117 15.27 -12.21 -4.01
CA VAL A 117 13.89 -12.72 -3.93
C VAL A 117 13.76 -13.65 -2.71
N ALA A 118 12.88 -13.30 -1.78
CA ALA A 118 12.71 -14.06 -0.55
C ALA A 118 12.06 -15.43 -0.80
N ASP A 119 12.44 -16.41 0.01
CA ASP A 119 11.80 -17.73 0.02
C ASP A 119 10.47 -17.68 0.77
N THR A 120 9.39 -17.47 0.02
CA THR A 120 8.02 -17.47 0.53
C THR A 120 7.13 -18.39 -0.31
N PRO A 121 6.07 -18.97 0.26
CA PRO A 121 5.13 -19.80 -0.51
C PRO A 121 4.50 -19.06 -1.69
N SER A 122 4.24 -17.75 -1.57
CA SER A 122 3.71 -16.94 -2.68
C SER A 122 4.73 -16.76 -3.80
N ASN A 123 5.97 -16.37 -3.47
CA ASN A 123 7.00 -16.19 -4.49
C ASN A 123 7.28 -17.50 -5.24
N ARG A 124 7.35 -18.65 -4.54
CA ARG A 124 7.52 -19.96 -5.19
C ARG A 124 6.39 -20.30 -6.15
N ARG A 125 5.14 -19.99 -5.76
CA ARG A 125 3.96 -20.21 -6.60
C ARG A 125 3.99 -19.36 -7.86
N ASP A 126 4.37 -18.09 -7.73
CA ASP A 126 4.19 -17.10 -8.80
C ASP A 126 5.41 -16.98 -9.72
N LEU A 127 6.63 -17.12 -9.19
CA LEU A 127 7.89 -17.02 -9.95
C LEU A 127 8.56 -18.38 -10.22
N GLY A 128 8.12 -19.44 -9.53
CA GLY A 128 8.79 -20.73 -9.55
C GLY A 128 10.05 -20.80 -8.67
N ASP A 129 10.59 -22.00 -8.50
CA ASP A 129 11.74 -22.25 -7.63
C ASP A 129 13.05 -21.64 -8.16
N ASP A 130 13.15 -21.44 -9.47
CA ASP A 130 14.37 -20.95 -10.13
C ASP A 130 14.67 -19.48 -9.79
N ALA A 131 13.68 -18.70 -9.37
CA ALA A 131 13.87 -17.30 -8.97
C ALA A 131 14.20 -17.13 -7.47
N ILE A 132 13.97 -18.16 -6.65
CA ILE A 132 14.03 -18.02 -5.19
C ILE A 132 15.47 -17.97 -4.69
N GLY A 133 15.77 -16.98 -3.84
CA GLY A 133 17.10 -16.76 -3.31
C GLY A 133 18.09 -16.18 -4.33
N LEU A 134 17.62 -15.86 -5.54
CA LEU A 134 18.40 -15.18 -6.56
C LEU A 134 18.23 -13.66 -6.48
N PRO A 135 19.24 -12.88 -6.89
CA PRO A 135 19.09 -11.44 -7.04
C PRO A 135 18.10 -11.11 -8.16
N MET A 136 17.20 -10.17 -7.90
CA MET A 136 16.40 -9.54 -8.92
C MET A 136 17.30 -8.79 -9.92
N ASP A 137 16.86 -8.74 -11.16
CA ASP A 137 17.50 -8.08 -12.29
C ASP A 137 16.44 -7.36 -13.15
N GLY A 138 16.87 -6.64 -14.18
CA GLY A 138 15.99 -5.87 -15.06
C GLY A 138 15.90 -4.38 -14.72
N ASP A 139 15.12 -3.66 -15.52
CA ASP A 139 14.98 -2.22 -15.44
C ASP A 139 14.06 -1.81 -14.28
N MET A 140 14.46 -0.79 -13.52
CA MET A 140 13.59 -0.24 -12.49
C MET A 140 12.54 0.68 -13.11
N VAL A 141 11.27 0.43 -12.81
CA VAL A 141 10.14 1.22 -13.31
C VAL A 141 9.34 1.79 -12.14
N LEU A 142 9.23 3.12 -12.09
CA LEU A 142 8.20 3.79 -11.30
C LEU A 142 6.96 3.96 -12.18
N GLU A 143 5.98 3.09 -11.98
CA GLU A 143 4.71 3.16 -12.70
C GLU A 143 3.74 4.11 -11.99
N VAL A 144 3.22 5.08 -12.73
CA VAL A 144 2.32 6.14 -12.24
C VAL A 144 1.06 6.21 -13.11
N PRO A 145 -0.03 6.85 -12.66
CA PRO A 145 -1.11 7.20 -13.58
C PRO A 145 -0.62 8.20 -14.64
N VAL A 146 -1.33 8.31 -15.76
CA VAL A 146 -1.14 9.39 -16.74
C VAL A 146 -1.06 10.73 -16.01
N GLN A 147 0.02 11.46 -16.23
CA GLN A 147 0.29 12.72 -15.54
C GLN A 147 -0.54 13.86 -16.15
N ASN A 148 -1.23 14.61 -15.30
CA ASN A 148 -2.03 15.78 -15.65
C ASN A 148 -1.16 17.06 -15.82
N GLY A 149 0.09 17.00 -15.38
CA GLY A 149 1.06 18.10 -15.40
C GLY A 149 2.47 17.60 -15.69
N ALA A 150 3.37 18.53 -16.01
CA ALA A 150 4.77 18.19 -16.26
C ALA A 150 5.41 17.59 -15.01
N VAL A 151 6.08 16.44 -15.17
CA VAL A 151 6.87 15.84 -14.08
C VAL A 151 7.97 16.84 -13.68
N PRO A 152 8.13 17.14 -12.38
CA PRO A 152 9.13 18.10 -11.93
C PRO A 152 10.54 17.76 -12.43
N PRO A 153 11.32 18.72 -12.96
CA PRO A 153 12.64 18.44 -13.55
C PRO A 153 13.61 17.73 -12.62
N ALA A 154 13.56 18.02 -11.31
CA ALA A 154 14.40 17.36 -10.32
C ALA A 154 14.06 15.86 -10.15
N VAL A 155 12.78 15.49 -10.28
CA VAL A 155 12.32 14.10 -10.24
C VAL A 155 12.86 13.35 -11.48
N LEU A 156 12.76 13.96 -12.66
CA LEU A 156 13.33 13.41 -13.90
C LEU A 156 14.86 13.26 -13.81
N ALA A 157 15.54 14.26 -13.24
CA ALA A 157 16.99 14.21 -13.06
C ALA A 157 17.40 13.09 -12.11
N GLU A 158 16.68 12.91 -10.99
CA GLU A 158 16.95 11.82 -10.04
C GLU A 158 16.64 10.44 -10.66
N ALA A 159 15.55 10.31 -11.40
CA ALA A 159 15.20 9.06 -12.10
C ALA A 159 16.32 8.65 -13.07
N ARG A 160 16.81 9.58 -13.90
CA ARG A 160 17.96 9.34 -14.79
C ARG A 160 19.21 8.98 -14.03
N ARG A 161 19.49 9.65 -12.91
CA ARG A 161 20.66 9.36 -12.06
C ARG A 161 20.61 7.95 -11.48
N LEU A 162 19.43 7.48 -11.10
CA LEU A 162 19.21 6.16 -10.52
C LEU A 162 18.97 5.06 -11.57
N GLY A 163 18.83 5.41 -12.86
CA GLY A 163 18.47 4.45 -13.90
C GLY A 163 17.03 3.95 -13.78
N ILE A 164 16.11 4.78 -13.31
CA ILE A 164 14.69 4.46 -13.17
C ILE A 164 13.90 5.07 -14.32
N ILE A 165 13.03 4.26 -14.92
CA ILE A 165 12.05 4.66 -15.93
C ILE A 165 10.79 5.12 -15.21
N ILE A 166 10.30 6.34 -15.49
CA ILE A 166 8.98 6.77 -15.05
C ILE A 166 8.01 6.52 -16.20
N ARG A 167 7.05 5.62 -16.01
CA ARG A 167 6.14 5.16 -17.08
C ARG A 167 4.69 5.23 -16.61
N ASP A 168 3.78 5.66 -17.48
CA ASP A 168 2.34 5.58 -17.21
C ASP A 168 1.71 4.24 -17.65
N GLU A 169 0.45 4.02 -17.30
CA GLU A 169 -0.27 2.79 -17.67
C GLU A 169 -0.51 2.63 -19.18
N ASN A 170 -0.30 3.67 -19.98
CA ASN A 170 -0.36 3.65 -21.44
C ASN A 170 1.01 3.39 -22.09
N GLY A 171 2.06 3.24 -21.27
CA GLY A 171 3.43 3.02 -21.73
C GLY A 171 4.19 4.30 -22.10
N HIS A 172 3.62 5.49 -21.87
CA HIS A 172 4.35 6.74 -22.08
C HIS A 172 5.42 6.90 -20.99
N THR A 173 6.62 7.29 -21.42
CA THR A 173 7.78 7.50 -20.54
C THR A 173 8.11 8.98 -20.45
N TYR A 174 8.41 9.47 -19.25
CA TYR A 174 8.68 10.88 -18.93
C TYR A 174 10.17 11.23 -18.80
#